data_AF-A0A0H3HWU5-F1
#
_entry.id   AF-A0A0H3HWU5-F1
#
_cell.length_a   1.000
_cell.length_b   1.000
_cell.length_c   1.000
_cell.angle_alpha   90.00
_cell.angle_beta   90.00
_cell.angle_gamma   90.00
#
_symmetry.space_group_name_H-M   'P 1'
#
loop_
_entity.id
_entity.type
_entity.pdbx_description
1 polymer ?
#
loop_
_entity_poly.entity_id
_entity_poly.type
_entity_poly.pdbx_seq_one_letter_code
_entity_poly.pdbx_strand_id
1 'polypeptide(L)'
;MKRLAAVAMSVTQSISIPIHYPAATAALLLLLLTGCGGGGDQSKVNAAASPANNLVVPAPGTASPGTPAPAPGAPAPAETASVLPFFGVNGHYVDGGVYASVPLATQASHLAGLGMNVYRQDVYIPDHVDTLASTVIPGLGSGITVLPMIQAHPWADPSLNGQPPTEASAYAYAYKLAAYAAKKLAGIPMVEFGNEYDIDSHNAPIQGDGINVSDYDNSTFPIWRGALRGSLDGWRSVDTNRTTKLIANATSGALHFGFLDGLMTGTQPDGTTGHPKITPDVIQWHWYSNGGDFENALGKTGRYNVLARLKDRYNLPIVVTEIGVNTDNSDTQIAAYIAKTIPELVAAKAAYNVIGFNWYELYDDRSGAYGLLTNSAQEKPRYGLMRAAIAGAVPN
;
A
#
# COMPACT_ATOMS: atom_id res chain seq x y z
N MET A 1 -40.35 -4.59 32.68
CA MET A 1 -40.25 -3.82 31.43
C MET A 1 -39.05 -2.88 31.52
N LYS A 2 -37.89 -3.29 31.00
CA LYS A 2 -36.69 -2.45 30.84
C LYS A 2 -36.34 -2.43 29.36
N ARG A 3 -36.37 -1.24 28.74
CA ARG A 3 -36.01 -1.03 27.33
C ARG A 3 -34.48 -1.06 27.21
N LEU A 4 -33.96 -1.92 26.33
CA LEU A 4 -32.59 -1.82 25.83
C LEU A 4 -32.50 -0.61 24.89
N ALA A 5 -31.51 0.25 25.11
CA ALA A 5 -31.06 1.23 24.13
C ALA A 5 -29.70 0.76 23.60
N ALA A 6 -29.62 0.58 22.29
CA ALA A 6 -28.41 0.26 21.56
C ALA A 6 -27.44 1.46 21.59
N VAL A 7 -26.19 1.20 21.95
CA VAL A 7 -25.08 2.16 21.81
C VAL A 7 -24.49 1.95 20.42
N ALA A 8 -24.51 2.98 19.59
CA ALA A 8 -23.78 3.04 18.33
C ALA A 8 -22.30 3.27 18.64
N MET A 9 -21.43 2.33 18.25
CA MET A 9 -19.98 2.51 18.29
C MET A 9 -19.51 3.13 16.97
N SER A 10 -18.96 4.35 17.07
CA SER A 10 -18.14 4.97 16.03
C SER A 10 -16.74 4.35 16.12
N VAL A 11 -16.32 3.61 15.09
CA VAL A 11 -14.97 3.02 15.01
C VAL A 11 -14.21 3.75 13.90
N THR A 12 -13.37 4.70 14.31
CA THR A 12 -12.15 5.08 13.58
C THR A 12 -10.99 4.44 14.33
N GLN A 13 -10.64 3.22 13.95
CA GLN A 13 -9.36 2.63 14.35
C GLN A 13 -8.40 2.81 13.18
N SER A 14 -7.51 3.79 13.32
CA SER A 14 -6.25 3.83 12.57
C SER A 14 -5.36 2.75 13.16
N ILE A 15 -4.93 1.80 12.35
CA ILE A 15 -3.94 0.79 12.72
C ILE A 15 -2.59 1.50 12.69
N SER A 16 -2.07 1.91 13.85
CA SER A 16 -0.66 2.24 14.00
C SER A 16 0.02 1.02 14.61
N ILE A 17 0.91 0.38 13.85
CA ILE A 17 1.76 -0.70 14.33
C ILE A 17 2.91 -0.07 15.12
N PRO A 18 3.04 -0.28 16.44
CA PRO A 18 4.24 0.12 17.15
C PRO A 18 5.40 -0.80 16.75
N ILE A 19 6.32 -0.29 15.94
CA ILE A 19 7.60 -0.95 15.66
C ILE A 19 8.45 -0.83 16.93
N HIS A 20 8.53 -1.93 17.70
CA HIS A 20 9.45 -2.01 18.84
C HIS A 20 10.88 -2.24 18.35
N TYR A 21 11.68 -1.18 18.31
CA TYR A 21 13.13 -1.29 18.30
C TYR A 21 13.61 -1.73 19.69
N PRO A 22 14.50 -2.74 19.82
CA PRO A 22 15.12 -3.04 21.10
C PRO A 22 16.08 -1.90 21.47
N ALA A 23 15.58 -0.93 22.23
CA ALA A 23 16.43 0.09 22.84
C ALA A 23 17.21 -0.55 23.99
N ALA A 24 18.53 -0.36 23.95
CA ALA A 24 19.41 -0.64 25.07
C ALA A 24 18.94 0.12 26.32
N THR A 25 18.97 -0.58 27.45
CA THR A 25 18.61 -0.15 28.81
C THR A 25 19.08 1.26 29.18
N ALA A 26 18.13 2.10 29.62
CA ALA A 26 18.38 3.16 30.61
C ALA A 26 17.10 3.36 31.46
N ALA A 27 17.30 3.42 32.77
CA ALA A 27 16.27 3.36 33.79
C ALA A 27 15.59 4.71 34.09
N LEU A 28 14.40 4.60 34.70
CA LEU A 28 13.75 5.53 35.64
C LEU A 28 12.99 6.74 35.05
N LEU A 29 11.65 6.79 35.21
CA LEU A 29 10.95 7.50 36.30
C LEU A 29 9.40 7.49 36.13
N LEU A 30 8.77 7.58 37.30
CA LEU A 30 7.37 7.58 37.73
C LEU A 30 6.28 8.31 36.91
N LEU A 31 5.08 7.73 37.04
CA LEU A 31 3.71 8.25 36.87
C LEU A 31 3.50 9.73 37.22
N LEU A 32 2.63 10.39 36.43
CA LEU A 32 1.49 11.19 36.92
C LEU A 32 0.44 11.39 35.81
N LEU A 33 -0.80 11.05 36.13
CA LEU A 33 -2.02 11.31 35.34
C LEU A 33 -2.60 12.69 35.65
N THR A 34 -3.05 13.40 34.61
CA THR A 34 -4.25 14.27 34.49
C THR A 34 -4.33 14.68 33.00
N GLY A 35 -5.44 14.75 32.27
CA GLY A 35 -6.87 14.82 32.58
C GLY A 35 -7.47 16.12 32.01
N CYS A 36 -8.22 16.01 30.90
CA CYS A 36 -9.25 16.92 30.31
C CYS A 36 -9.06 16.99 28.78
N GLY A 37 -10.06 16.84 27.91
CA GLY A 37 -11.51 16.82 28.04
C GLY A 37 -12.10 17.56 26.82
N GLY A 38 -13.13 17.00 26.16
CA GLY A 38 -13.86 17.74 25.12
C GLY A 38 -14.57 16.86 24.09
N GLY A 39 -15.66 16.19 24.51
CA GLY A 39 -16.60 15.54 23.60
C GLY A 39 -17.63 16.52 23.01
N GLY A 40 -18.12 16.21 21.81
CA GLY A 40 -19.22 16.90 21.14
C GLY A 40 -20.06 15.89 20.35
N ASP A 41 -21.22 15.57 20.92
CA ASP A 41 -22.22 14.60 20.48
C ASP A 41 -23.02 15.14 19.28
N GLN A 42 -23.28 14.31 18.26
CA GLN A 42 -24.28 14.61 17.22
C GLN A 42 -25.13 13.38 16.95
N SER A 43 -26.32 13.38 17.55
CA SER A 43 -27.47 12.69 16.99
C SER A 43 -28.74 13.54 17.15
N LYS A 44 -29.55 13.50 16.08
CA LYS A 44 -30.94 13.97 15.92
C LYS A 44 -31.15 15.41 15.45
N VAL A 45 -31.55 15.53 14.17
CA VAL A 45 -32.77 16.26 13.78
C VAL A 45 -33.39 15.63 12.53
N ASN A 46 -34.73 15.58 12.57
CA ASN A 46 -35.63 14.84 11.70
C ASN A 46 -35.92 15.50 10.35
N ALA A 47 -36.54 14.67 9.51
CA ALA A 47 -37.13 14.88 8.20
C ALA A 47 -38.04 16.11 7.97
N ALA A 48 -38.10 16.46 6.68
CA ALA A 48 -39.22 16.94 5.86
C ALA A 48 -39.62 18.42 5.92
N ALA A 49 -39.38 19.12 4.79
CA ALA A 49 -40.37 19.98 4.12
C ALA A 49 -39.97 20.26 2.65
N SER A 50 -40.92 20.03 1.74
CA SER A 50 -41.09 20.69 0.43
C SER A 50 -42.57 21.09 0.36
N PRO A 51 -43.03 22.06 -0.47
CA PRO A 51 -42.44 22.49 -1.74
C PRO A 51 -42.48 24.03 -2.01
N ALA A 52 -41.81 24.48 -3.07
CA ALA A 52 -42.25 25.64 -3.84
C ALA A 52 -41.82 25.52 -5.31
N ASN A 53 -42.82 25.48 -6.18
CA ASN A 53 -42.73 25.52 -7.63
C ASN A 53 -42.09 26.83 -8.12
N ASN A 54 -41.13 26.74 -9.03
CA ASN A 54 -40.95 27.75 -10.07
C ASN A 54 -40.61 27.04 -11.39
N LEU A 55 -41.63 27.00 -12.26
CA LEU A 55 -41.56 26.54 -13.64
C LEU A 55 -40.79 27.57 -14.46
N VAL A 56 -39.64 27.19 -15.00
CA VAL A 56 -39.00 27.89 -16.12
C VAL A 56 -39.22 27.05 -17.36
N VAL A 57 -39.87 27.65 -18.36
CA VAL A 57 -40.18 27.08 -19.67
C VAL A 57 -38.89 27.03 -20.52
N PRO A 58 -38.54 25.92 -21.20
CA PRO A 58 -37.48 25.91 -22.19
C PRO A 58 -38.00 26.30 -23.58
N ALA A 59 -37.23 27.15 -24.27
CA ALA A 59 -37.42 27.53 -25.68
C ALA A 59 -37.02 26.38 -26.65
N PRO A 60 -37.55 26.34 -27.88
CA PRO A 60 -37.36 25.21 -28.78
C PRO A 60 -36.03 25.25 -29.58
N GLY A 61 -35.30 24.13 -29.50
CA GLY A 61 -34.68 23.41 -30.62
C GLY A 61 -33.73 24.13 -31.57
N THR A 62 -32.42 23.94 -31.37
CA THR A 62 -31.42 23.91 -32.47
C THR A 62 -30.63 22.61 -32.37
N ALA A 63 -30.67 21.80 -33.44
CA ALA A 63 -30.03 20.49 -33.53
C ALA A 63 -28.49 20.61 -33.56
N SER A 64 -27.81 19.85 -32.69
CA SER A 64 -26.35 19.64 -32.77
C SER A 64 -26.03 18.57 -33.84
N PRO A 65 -24.93 18.72 -34.61
CA PRO A 65 -24.49 17.70 -35.55
C PRO A 65 -23.95 16.47 -34.81
N GLY A 66 -24.30 15.29 -35.35
CA GLY A 66 -23.96 14.00 -34.78
C GLY A 66 -22.45 13.74 -34.67
N THR A 67 -22.08 13.06 -33.59
CA THR A 67 -20.74 12.55 -33.32
C THR A 67 -20.33 11.54 -34.40
N PRO A 68 -19.14 11.65 -35.01
CA PRO A 68 -18.67 10.64 -35.95
C PRO A 68 -18.40 9.31 -35.24
N ALA A 69 -18.75 8.20 -35.88
CA ALA A 69 -18.39 6.86 -35.42
C ALA A 69 -16.85 6.71 -35.36
N PRO A 70 -16.30 5.98 -34.37
CA PRO A 70 -14.86 5.79 -34.26
C PRO A 70 -14.34 4.92 -35.40
N ALA A 71 -13.19 5.33 -35.97
CA ALA A 71 -12.51 4.59 -37.02
C ALA A 71 -12.05 3.21 -36.53
N PRO A 72 -12.26 2.13 -37.29
CA PRO A 72 -11.76 0.81 -36.92
C PRO A 72 -10.25 0.73 -37.17
N GLY A 73 -9.49 0.30 -36.15
CA GLY A 73 -8.11 -0.17 -36.36
C GLY A 73 -6.99 0.51 -35.57
N ALA A 74 -7.23 1.08 -34.39
CA ALA A 74 -6.12 1.33 -33.47
C ALA A 74 -5.59 -0.03 -32.95
N PRO A 75 -4.30 -0.36 -33.12
CA PRO A 75 -3.74 -1.56 -32.51
C PRO A 75 -3.89 -1.47 -30.99
N ALA A 76 -4.27 -2.57 -30.35
CA ALA A 76 -4.33 -2.64 -28.90
C ALA A 76 -2.96 -2.23 -28.31
N PRO A 77 -2.93 -1.43 -27.22
CA PRO A 77 -1.69 -1.12 -26.52
C PRO A 77 -0.98 -2.44 -26.19
N ALA A 78 0.32 -2.53 -26.50
CA ALA A 78 1.11 -3.68 -26.11
C ALA A 78 1.01 -3.85 -24.59
N GLU A 79 0.64 -5.04 -24.12
CA GLU A 79 0.61 -5.33 -22.68
C GLU A 79 1.98 -5.01 -22.08
N THR A 80 2.00 -4.24 -21.00
CA THR A 80 3.24 -3.99 -20.29
C THR A 80 3.68 -5.29 -19.62
N ALA A 81 4.71 -5.93 -20.17
CA ALA A 81 5.23 -7.18 -19.61
C ALA A 81 5.78 -6.94 -18.20
N SER A 82 5.23 -7.69 -17.22
CA SER A 82 5.70 -7.64 -15.83
C SER A 82 7.06 -8.32 -15.71
N VAL A 83 7.93 -7.75 -14.87
CA VAL A 83 9.18 -8.40 -14.45
C VAL A 83 8.99 -9.34 -13.26
N LEU A 84 7.77 -9.37 -12.69
CA LEU A 84 7.36 -10.27 -11.62
C LEU A 84 6.24 -11.20 -12.11
N PRO A 85 6.14 -12.43 -11.57
CA PRO A 85 4.89 -13.18 -11.62
C PRO A 85 3.74 -12.36 -11.02
N PHE A 86 2.51 -12.58 -11.50
CA PHE A 86 1.37 -11.73 -11.14
C PHE A 86 0.87 -11.94 -9.70
N PHE A 87 0.94 -13.18 -9.20
CA PHE A 87 0.37 -13.58 -7.91
C PHE A 87 1.46 -13.70 -6.83
N GLY A 88 1.28 -12.96 -5.75
CA GLY A 88 2.19 -12.94 -4.61
C GLY A 88 1.52 -12.90 -3.26
N VAL A 89 2.35 -12.95 -2.22
CA VAL A 89 1.96 -12.86 -0.81
C VAL A 89 3.03 -12.11 -0.03
N ASN A 90 2.60 -11.42 1.03
CA ASN A 90 3.48 -10.81 2.01
C ASN A 90 4.02 -11.87 2.96
N GLY A 91 5.28 -11.71 3.33
CA GLY A 91 5.82 -12.39 4.49
C GLY A 91 6.84 -11.56 5.23
N HIS A 92 7.15 -12.04 6.44
CA HIS A 92 7.78 -11.23 7.47
C HIS A 92 8.94 -11.95 8.17
N TYR A 93 9.84 -12.54 7.38
CA TYR A 93 10.94 -13.38 7.89
C TYR A 93 11.85 -12.62 8.86
N VAL A 94 12.27 -11.41 8.50
CA VAL A 94 13.19 -10.62 9.34
C VAL A 94 12.52 -10.06 10.60
N ASP A 95 11.19 -9.99 10.60
CA ASP A 95 10.36 -9.64 11.75
C ASP A 95 10.23 -10.79 12.77
N GLY A 96 10.58 -12.01 12.37
CA GLY A 96 10.66 -13.17 13.26
C GLY A 96 9.38 -13.99 13.35
N GLY A 97 9.07 -14.49 14.55
CA GLY A 97 7.83 -15.23 14.83
C GLY A 97 7.61 -16.47 13.96
N VAL A 98 6.38 -16.62 13.44
CA VAL A 98 6.02 -17.76 12.58
C VAL A 98 6.89 -17.80 11.32
N TYR A 99 7.22 -16.65 10.73
CA TYR A 99 8.01 -16.58 9.51
C TYR A 99 9.47 -16.99 9.71
N ALA A 100 10.07 -16.79 10.89
CA ALA A 100 11.41 -17.30 11.18
C ALA A 100 11.42 -18.77 11.67
N SER A 101 10.29 -19.28 12.19
CA SER A 101 10.20 -20.63 12.74
C SER A 101 9.75 -21.69 11.72
N VAL A 102 8.94 -21.32 10.74
CA VAL A 102 8.57 -22.21 9.63
C VAL A 102 9.70 -22.22 8.60
N PRO A 103 10.25 -23.40 8.21
CA PRO A 103 11.33 -23.44 7.23
C PRO A 103 10.94 -22.78 5.90
N LEU A 104 11.83 -21.98 5.32
CA LEU A 104 11.56 -21.24 4.07
C LEU A 104 11.10 -22.13 2.91
N ALA A 105 11.63 -23.35 2.78
CA ALA A 105 11.16 -24.31 1.78
C ALA A 105 9.70 -24.75 2.00
N THR A 106 9.24 -24.78 3.26
CA THR A 106 7.83 -25.03 3.61
C THR A 106 6.97 -23.83 3.23
N GLN A 107 7.45 -22.61 3.49
CA GLN A 107 6.76 -21.39 3.06
C GLN A 107 6.61 -21.36 1.53
N ALA A 108 7.68 -21.63 0.79
CA ALA A 108 7.68 -21.75 -0.67
C ALA A 108 6.69 -22.84 -1.16
N SER A 109 6.57 -23.95 -0.42
CA SER A 109 5.60 -25.01 -0.74
C SER A 109 4.15 -24.55 -0.55
N HIS A 110 3.86 -23.72 0.46
CA HIS A 110 2.54 -23.09 0.61
C HIS A 110 2.24 -22.11 -0.54
N LEU A 111 3.20 -21.28 -0.93
CA LEU A 111 3.05 -20.40 -2.10
C LEU A 111 2.76 -21.20 -3.37
N ALA A 112 3.53 -22.26 -3.62
CA ALA A 112 3.31 -23.15 -4.75
C ALA A 112 1.92 -23.81 -4.69
N GLY A 113 1.46 -24.20 -3.50
CA GLY A 113 0.13 -24.74 -3.27
C GLY A 113 -1.00 -23.76 -3.62
N LEU A 114 -0.78 -22.45 -3.50
CA LEU A 114 -1.71 -21.39 -3.91
C LEU A 114 -1.63 -21.04 -5.40
N GLY A 115 -0.54 -21.40 -6.08
CA GLY A 115 -0.20 -20.86 -7.40
C GLY A 115 0.40 -19.45 -7.36
N MET A 116 1.02 -19.09 -6.22
CA MET A 116 1.72 -17.81 -6.04
C MET A 116 3.23 -18.01 -6.20
N ASN A 117 3.91 -16.99 -6.75
CA ASN A 117 5.35 -17.04 -7.01
C ASN A 117 6.09 -15.77 -6.60
N VAL A 118 5.40 -14.78 -6.04
CA VAL A 118 6.05 -13.60 -5.45
C VAL A 118 5.96 -13.64 -3.94
N TYR A 119 7.07 -13.36 -3.28
CA TYR A 119 7.16 -13.24 -1.83
C TYR A 119 7.67 -11.84 -1.49
N ARG A 120 6.77 -10.96 -1.03
CA ARG A 120 7.13 -9.60 -0.61
C ARG A 120 7.68 -9.64 0.81
N GLN A 121 8.92 -9.19 0.99
CA GLN A 121 9.65 -9.29 2.25
C GLN A 121 10.15 -7.92 2.72
N ASP A 122 9.81 -7.55 3.95
CA ASP A 122 10.30 -6.34 4.60
C ASP A 122 11.81 -6.38 4.92
N VAL A 123 12.43 -5.20 4.86
CA VAL A 123 13.86 -4.93 5.10
C VAL A 123 14.00 -3.52 5.69
N TYR A 124 14.61 -3.40 6.87
CA TYR A 124 14.71 -2.11 7.58
C TYR A 124 16.16 -1.62 7.75
N ILE A 125 17.11 -2.55 7.85
CA ILE A 125 18.51 -2.28 8.19
C ILE A 125 19.46 -3.14 7.34
N PRO A 126 20.77 -2.80 7.27
CA PRO A 126 21.74 -3.57 6.49
C PRO A 126 21.76 -5.08 6.80
N ASP A 127 21.62 -5.46 8.08
CA ASP A 127 21.60 -6.88 8.47
C ASP A 127 20.39 -7.63 7.88
N HIS A 128 19.26 -6.95 7.66
CA HIS A 128 18.09 -7.55 7.01
C HIS A 128 18.34 -7.73 5.51
N VAL A 129 19.09 -6.82 4.87
CA VAL A 129 19.54 -6.99 3.47
C VAL A 129 20.43 -8.23 3.36
N ASP A 130 21.37 -8.41 4.29
CA ASP A 130 22.25 -9.57 4.31
C ASP A 130 21.48 -10.86 4.57
N THR A 131 20.52 -10.84 5.49
CA THR A 131 19.62 -11.97 5.75
C THR A 131 18.80 -12.33 4.52
N LEU A 132 18.28 -11.33 3.80
CA LEU A 132 17.52 -11.54 2.58
C LEU A 132 18.38 -12.21 1.50
N ALA A 133 19.57 -11.69 1.26
CA ALA A 133 20.50 -12.19 0.23
C ALA A 133 21.05 -13.59 0.55
N SER A 134 21.41 -13.84 1.80
CA SER A 134 22.11 -15.08 2.22
C SER A 134 21.18 -16.21 2.65
N THR A 135 19.97 -15.89 3.11
CA THR A 135 19.07 -16.86 3.76
C THR A 135 17.72 -16.91 3.07
N VAL A 136 16.99 -15.80 2.99
CA VAL A 136 15.60 -15.80 2.51
C VAL A 136 15.50 -16.19 1.04
N ILE A 137 16.22 -15.49 0.15
CA ILE A 137 16.19 -15.77 -1.30
C ILE A 137 16.64 -17.21 -1.59
N PRO A 138 17.79 -17.70 -1.09
CA PRO A 138 18.20 -19.08 -1.32
C PRO A 138 17.24 -20.11 -0.70
N GLY A 139 16.70 -19.83 0.49
CA GLY A 139 15.85 -20.76 1.24
C GLY A 139 14.43 -20.91 0.66
N LEU A 140 13.89 -19.88 0.00
CA LEU A 140 12.64 -19.96 -0.76
C LEU A 140 12.84 -20.73 -2.08
N GLY A 141 14.07 -20.76 -2.60
CA GLY A 141 14.42 -21.46 -3.84
C GLY A 141 14.01 -20.70 -5.11
N SER A 142 14.44 -21.22 -6.25
CA SER A 142 14.32 -20.53 -7.55
C SER A 142 12.89 -20.42 -8.11
N GLY A 143 11.93 -21.14 -7.54
CA GLY A 143 10.51 -21.06 -7.94
C GLY A 143 9.76 -19.84 -7.38
N ILE A 144 10.38 -19.11 -6.45
CA ILE A 144 9.82 -17.93 -5.81
C ILE A 144 10.69 -16.72 -6.12
N THR A 145 10.07 -15.67 -6.65
CA THR A 145 10.70 -14.36 -6.82
C THR A 145 10.45 -13.51 -5.59
N VAL A 146 11.51 -13.01 -4.95
CA VAL A 146 11.37 -12.10 -3.82
C VAL A 146 11.17 -10.67 -4.33
N LEU A 147 10.19 -9.95 -3.76
CA LEU A 147 10.05 -8.50 -3.87
C LEU A 147 10.53 -7.88 -2.54
N PRO A 148 11.75 -7.35 -2.45
CA PRO A 148 12.20 -6.66 -1.25
C PRO A 148 11.43 -5.35 -1.09
N MET A 149 10.86 -5.13 0.10
CA MET A 149 10.38 -3.83 0.55
C MET A 149 11.42 -3.27 1.51
N ILE A 150 12.17 -2.28 1.06
CA ILE A 150 13.25 -1.64 1.81
C ILE A 150 12.72 -0.34 2.39
N GLN A 151 12.45 -0.34 3.69
CA GLN A 151 11.94 0.80 4.43
C GLN A 151 13.07 1.48 5.20
N ALA A 152 13.66 2.51 4.59
CA ALA A 152 14.54 3.42 5.30
C ALA A 152 13.70 4.30 6.24
N HIS A 153 13.79 4.08 7.55
CA HIS A 153 13.07 4.89 8.54
C HIS A 153 13.97 6.02 9.09
N PRO A 154 13.83 7.28 8.64
CA PRO A 154 14.80 8.34 8.95
C PRO A 154 14.90 8.69 10.44
N TRP A 155 13.83 8.50 11.22
CA TRP A 155 13.85 8.69 12.68
C TRP A 155 14.66 7.62 13.42
N ALA A 156 14.96 6.50 12.76
CA ALA A 156 15.85 5.46 13.28
C ALA A 156 17.29 5.60 12.75
N ASP A 157 17.64 6.67 12.03
CA ASP A 157 19.01 6.90 11.57
C ASP A 157 19.94 7.08 12.78
N PRO A 158 20.88 6.15 13.03
CA PRO A 158 21.76 6.23 14.19
C PRO A 158 22.69 7.45 14.13
N SER A 159 22.95 8.00 12.94
CA SER A 159 23.83 9.17 12.79
C SER A 159 23.20 10.46 13.33
N LEU A 160 21.87 10.48 13.52
CA LEU A 160 21.15 11.62 14.08
C LEU A 160 21.20 11.68 15.61
N ASN A 161 21.64 10.61 16.30
CA ASN A 161 21.72 10.56 17.77
C ASN A 161 20.43 11.05 18.46
N GLY A 162 19.26 10.65 17.93
CA GLY A 162 17.95 11.02 18.45
C GLY A 162 17.43 12.40 18.03
N GLN A 163 18.14 13.14 17.18
CA GLN A 163 17.62 14.38 16.60
C GLN A 163 16.56 14.10 15.53
N PRO A 164 15.54 14.98 15.38
CA PRO A 164 14.57 14.87 14.29
C PRO A 164 15.26 14.90 12.92
N PRO A 165 14.86 14.02 11.98
CA PRO A 165 15.40 14.06 10.63
C PRO A 165 14.92 15.30 9.88
N THR A 166 15.71 15.68 8.88
CA THR A 166 15.36 16.65 7.84
C THR A 166 15.20 15.92 6.51
N GLU A 167 14.64 16.56 5.48
CA GLU A 167 14.63 15.99 4.13
C GLU A 167 16.04 15.58 3.66
N ALA A 168 17.06 16.40 3.96
CA ALA A 168 18.44 16.12 3.55
C ALA A 168 19.06 14.93 4.29
N SER A 169 18.84 14.80 5.61
CA SER A 169 19.36 13.66 6.37
C SER A 169 18.61 12.37 6.02
N ALA A 170 17.29 12.45 5.82
CA ALA A 170 16.48 11.32 5.34
C ALA A 170 16.95 10.82 3.98
N TYR A 171 17.21 11.74 3.04
CA TYR A 171 17.81 11.41 1.75
C TYR A 171 19.16 10.69 1.92
N ALA A 172 20.07 11.25 2.72
CA ALA A 172 21.40 10.68 2.88
C ALA A 172 21.39 9.28 3.53
N TYR A 173 20.50 9.06 4.49
CA TYR A 173 20.31 7.76 5.14
C TYR A 173 19.77 6.71 4.17
N ALA A 174 18.65 7.04 3.50
CA ALA A 174 18.00 6.15 2.55
C ALA A 174 18.90 5.82 1.34
N TYR A 175 19.65 6.81 0.84
CA TYR A 175 20.65 6.61 -0.20
C TYR A 175 21.67 5.54 0.17
N LYS A 176 22.23 5.60 1.38
CA LYS A 176 23.24 4.63 1.83
C LYS A 176 22.66 3.22 1.94
N LEU A 177 21.47 3.08 2.52
CA LEU A 177 20.81 1.79 2.67
C LEU A 177 20.47 1.18 1.30
N ALA A 178 19.89 1.98 0.38
CA ALA A 178 19.54 1.50 -0.95
C ALA A 178 20.76 1.17 -1.81
N ALA A 179 21.84 1.98 -1.75
CA ALA A 179 23.09 1.66 -2.44
C ALA A 179 23.76 0.40 -1.89
N TYR A 180 23.65 0.15 -0.58
CA TYR A 180 24.10 -1.11 0.02
C TYR A 180 23.29 -2.29 -0.50
N ALA A 181 21.96 -2.19 -0.45
CA ALA A 181 21.06 -3.22 -0.93
C ALA A 181 21.23 -3.54 -2.42
N ALA A 182 21.40 -2.53 -3.27
CA ALA A 182 21.62 -2.72 -4.70
C ALA A 182 22.87 -3.56 -5.02
N LYS A 183 23.93 -3.45 -4.21
CA LYS A 183 25.14 -4.29 -4.35
C LYS A 183 24.89 -5.73 -3.94
N LYS A 184 24.14 -5.93 -2.85
CA LYS A 184 23.89 -7.25 -2.26
C LYS A 184 22.82 -8.05 -3.00
N LEU A 185 21.86 -7.35 -3.59
CA LEU A 185 20.70 -7.91 -4.30
C LEU A 185 20.84 -7.72 -5.82
N ALA A 186 22.07 -7.73 -6.34
CA ALA A 186 22.31 -7.58 -7.77
C ALA A 186 21.52 -8.63 -8.58
N GLY A 187 20.78 -8.17 -9.59
CA GLY A 187 19.93 -9.03 -10.42
C GLY A 187 18.49 -9.21 -9.92
N ILE A 188 18.11 -8.61 -8.77
CA ILE A 188 16.72 -8.58 -8.34
C ILE A 188 15.86 -7.82 -9.38
N PRO A 189 14.69 -8.34 -9.79
CA PRO A 189 13.92 -7.74 -10.89
C PRO A 189 13.21 -6.44 -10.47
N MET A 190 12.79 -6.35 -9.20
CA MET A 190 12.06 -5.20 -8.67
C MET A 190 12.36 -5.01 -7.19
N VAL A 191 12.36 -3.75 -6.74
CA VAL A 191 12.45 -3.36 -5.32
C VAL A 191 11.42 -2.27 -5.02
N GLU A 192 10.83 -2.38 -3.84
CA GLU A 192 9.95 -1.39 -3.25
C GLU A 192 10.65 -0.61 -2.15
N PHE A 193 10.45 0.70 -2.14
CA PHE A 193 10.99 1.58 -1.10
C PHE A 193 9.88 2.19 -0.27
N GLY A 194 9.98 1.96 1.04
CA GLY A 194 9.02 2.40 2.05
C GLY A 194 7.72 1.59 2.09
N ASN A 195 6.95 1.80 3.15
CA ASN A 195 5.66 1.18 3.39
C ASN A 195 4.77 2.21 4.10
N GLU A 196 3.71 2.65 3.42
CA GLU A 196 2.65 3.50 4.01
C GLU A 196 3.13 4.74 4.79
N TYR A 197 4.13 5.45 4.25
CA TYR A 197 4.67 6.69 4.83
C TYR A 197 3.64 7.82 4.91
N ASP A 198 2.60 7.75 4.09
CA ASP A 198 1.52 8.73 4.02
C ASP A 198 0.61 8.70 5.26
N ILE A 199 0.47 7.56 5.94
CA ILE A 199 -0.26 7.43 7.22
C ILE A 199 0.64 7.55 8.45
N ASP A 200 1.95 7.67 8.26
CA ASP A 200 2.90 7.85 9.35
C ASP A 200 2.90 9.30 9.85
N SER A 201 1.90 9.60 10.68
CA SER A 201 1.55 10.91 11.19
C SER A 201 2.42 11.34 12.39
N HIS A 202 3.74 11.40 12.22
CA HIS A 202 4.66 11.79 13.29
C HIS A 202 4.27 13.13 13.96
N ASN A 203 3.80 14.10 13.18
CA ASN A 203 3.47 15.44 13.67
C ASN A 203 1.99 15.81 13.57
N ALA A 204 1.27 15.33 12.54
CA ALA A 204 -0.17 15.54 12.44
C ALA A 204 -0.86 14.44 11.60
N PRO A 205 -2.09 14.04 11.95
CA PRO A 205 -2.87 13.08 11.19
C PRO A 205 -3.27 13.64 9.82
N ILE A 206 -3.57 12.73 8.89
CA ILE A 206 -4.14 13.08 7.59
C ILE A 206 -5.46 13.84 7.81
N GLN A 207 -5.60 14.99 7.14
CA GLN A 207 -6.85 15.74 7.07
C GLN A 207 -7.72 15.16 5.95
N GLY A 208 -9.04 15.09 6.12
CA GLY A 208 -9.88 14.55 5.04
C GLY A 208 -9.70 13.04 4.83
N ASP A 209 -9.54 12.60 3.58
CA ASP A 209 -9.44 11.21 3.13
C ASP A 209 -8.18 10.94 2.27
N GLY A 210 -7.20 11.86 2.29
CA GLY A 210 -5.90 11.71 1.63
C GLY A 210 -5.90 12.06 0.13
N ILE A 211 -7.00 12.59 -0.40
CA ILE A 211 -7.14 12.88 -1.84
C ILE A 211 -6.29 14.08 -2.25
N ASN A 212 -6.08 15.05 -1.36
CA ASN A 212 -5.41 16.32 -1.67
C ASN A 212 -4.01 16.38 -1.07
N VAL A 213 -3.07 17.07 -1.73
CA VAL A 213 -1.72 17.27 -1.18
C VAL A 213 -1.77 17.98 0.18
N SER A 214 -2.71 18.92 0.33
CA SER A 214 -2.94 19.68 1.57
C SER A 214 -3.50 18.84 2.72
N ASP A 215 -3.90 17.60 2.46
CA ASP A 215 -4.39 16.69 3.51
C ASP A 215 -3.23 16.20 4.40
N TYR A 216 -1.99 16.31 3.93
CA TYR A 216 -0.79 15.81 4.61
C TYR A 216 -0.07 16.89 5.41
N ASP A 217 0.76 16.46 6.36
CA ASP A 217 1.54 17.38 7.18
C ASP A 217 2.79 17.90 6.44
N ASN A 218 2.99 19.22 6.46
CA ASN A 218 4.10 19.86 5.76
C ASN A 218 5.47 19.67 6.42
N SER A 219 5.52 19.23 7.69
CA SER A 219 6.78 19.01 8.39
C SER A 219 7.30 17.57 8.22
N THR A 220 6.39 16.60 8.12
CA THR A 220 6.70 15.18 7.91
C THR A 220 6.84 14.82 6.43
N PHE A 221 5.98 15.37 5.55
CA PHE A 221 6.00 15.06 4.12
C PHE A 221 7.38 15.23 3.45
N PRO A 222 8.14 16.32 3.69
CA PRO A 222 9.46 16.51 3.06
C PRO A 222 10.49 15.46 3.50
N ILE A 223 10.36 14.93 4.73
CA ILE A 223 11.26 13.90 5.26
C ILE A 223 11.04 12.59 4.49
N TRP A 224 9.78 12.17 4.30
CA TRP A 224 9.46 10.99 3.50
C TRP A 224 9.82 11.16 2.02
N ARG A 225 9.61 12.35 1.46
CA ARG A 225 10.08 12.70 0.12
C ARG A 225 11.60 12.55 0.01
N GLY A 226 12.34 13.01 1.01
CA GLY A 226 13.79 12.82 1.13
C GLY A 226 14.17 11.35 1.12
N ALA A 227 13.55 10.53 1.97
CA ALA A 227 13.81 9.09 2.06
C ALA A 227 13.56 8.37 0.72
N LEU A 228 12.40 8.58 0.09
CA LEU A 228 12.05 7.93 -1.18
C LEU A 228 12.99 8.33 -2.32
N ARG A 229 13.35 9.62 -2.41
CA ARG A 229 14.34 10.10 -3.38
C ARG A 229 15.73 9.53 -3.11
N GLY A 230 16.16 9.52 -1.86
CA GLY A 230 17.43 8.94 -1.44
C GLY A 230 17.52 7.48 -1.85
N SER A 231 16.47 6.70 -1.61
CA SER A 231 16.40 5.29 -2.02
C SER A 231 16.52 5.09 -3.53
N LEU A 232 15.78 5.87 -4.34
CA LEU A 232 15.86 5.82 -5.80
C LEU A 232 17.30 6.10 -6.28
N ASP A 233 17.86 7.23 -5.85
CA ASP A 233 19.19 7.68 -6.28
C ASP A 233 20.29 6.75 -5.77
N GLY A 234 20.15 6.23 -4.54
CA GLY A 234 21.05 5.25 -3.93
C GLY A 234 21.11 3.96 -4.72
N TRP A 235 19.96 3.40 -5.09
CA TRP A 235 19.91 2.20 -5.92
C TRP A 235 20.53 2.44 -7.31
N ARG A 236 20.17 3.56 -7.95
CA ARG A 236 20.65 3.93 -9.29
C ARG A 236 22.14 4.29 -9.34
N SER A 237 22.75 4.63 -8.21
CA SER A 237 24.20 4.78 -8.11
C SER A 237 24.97 3.47 -8.35
N VAL A 238 24.29 2.32 -8.21
CA VAL A 238 24.86 0.98 -8.40
C VAL A 238 24.29 0.31 -9.66
N ASP A 239 22.96 0.25 -9.79
CA ASP A 239 22.26 -0.28 -10.97
C ASP A 239 22.14 0.78 -12.08
N THR A 240 23.30 1.17 -12.62
CA THR A 240 23.42 2.20 -13.67
C THR A 240 22.78 1.78 -15.00
N ASN A 241 22.69 0.47 -15.26
CA ASN A 241 22.02 -0.09 -16.43
C ASN A 241 20.49 -0.17 -16.28
N ARG A 242 19.95 0.22 -15.12
CA ARG A 242 18.52 0.25 -14.81
C ARG A 242 17.83 -1.11 -15.04
N THR A 243 18.49 -2.18 -14.62
CA THR A 243 17.98 -3.55 -14.77
C THR A 243 16.88 -3.88 -13.77
N THR A 244 16.94 -3.31 -12.57
CA THR A 244 15.90 -3.45 -11.53
C THR A 244 14.84 -2.35 -11.68
N LYS A 245 13.56 -2.70 -11.58
CA LYS A 245 12.44 -1.74 -11.48
C LYS A 245 12.29 -1.22 -10.05
N LEU A 246 12.09 0.09 -9.90
CA LEU A 246 12.00 0.72 -8.58
C LEU A 246 10.60 1.28 -8.33
N ILE A 247 10.01 0.89 -7.20
CA ILE A 247 8.82 1.49 -6.62
C ILE A 247 9.26 2.43 -5.50
N ALA A 248 8.74 3.66 -5.45
CA ALA A 248 9.16 4.64 -4.44
C ALA A 248 8.07 5.67 -4.11
N ASN A 249 6.84 5.21 -3.84
CA ASN A 249 5.75 6.08 -3.39
C ASN A 249 5.14 5.74 -2.02
N ALA A 250 5.41 4.55 -1.47
CA ALA A 250 5.11 4.15 -0.09
C ALA A 250 3.77 4.66 0.47
N THR A 251 2.67 4.39 -0.24
CA THR A 251 1.33 4.85 0.17
C THR A 251 0.48 3.72 0.73
N SER A 252 -0.36 3.99 1.72
CA SER A 252 -1.41 3.07 2.18
C SER A 252 -2.55 2.92 1.16
N GLY A 253 -2.42 3.56 0.00
CA GLY A 253 -3.34 3.42 -1.12
C GLY A 253 -4.74 3.95 -0.78
N ALA A 254 -5.77 3.11 -0.93
CA ALA A 254 -7.16 3.55 -0.83
C ALA A 254 -7.45 4.81 -1.70
N LEU A 255 -7.59 5.98 -1.07
CA LEU A 255 -7.83 7.28 -1.73
C LEU A 255 -6.67 8.27 -1.56
N HIS A 256 -5.50 7.82 -1.09
CA HIS A 256 -4.35 8.65 -0.69
C HIS A 256 -3.56 9.20 -1.89
N PHE A 257 -4.27 9.70 -2.90
CA PHE A 257 -3.70 10.24 -4.12
C PHE A 257 -2.87 11.50 -3.85
N GLY A 258 -3.23 12.30 -2.84
CA GLY A 258 -2.58 13.57 -2.55
C GLY A 258 -1.11 13.40 -2.19
N PHE A 259 -0.75 12.32 -1.50
CA PHE A 259 0.65 12.04 -1.17
C PHE A 259 1.47 11.81 -2.44
N LEU A 260 1.01 10.90 -3.30
CA LEU A 260 1.66 10.59 -4.56
C LEU A 260 1.65 11.80 -5.52
N ASP A 261 0.55 12.54 -5.60
CA ASP A 261 0.43 13.76 -6.41
C ASP A 261 1.50 14.78 -5.95
N GLY A 262 1.66 15.00 -4.65
CA GLY A 262 2.70 15.89 -4.10
C GLY A 262 4.11 15.45 -4.48
N LEU A 263 4.42 14.15 -4.29
CA LEU A 263 5.74 13.57 -4.57
C LEU A 263 6.10 13.63 -6.06
N MET A 264 5.14 13.37 -6.95
CA MET A 264 5.34 13.34 -8.40
C MET A 264 5.34 14.74 -9.02
N THR A 265 4.61 15.70 -8.44
CA THR A 265 4.52 17.07 -8.97
C THR A 265 5.52 18.03 -8.35
N GLY A 266 6.10 17.71 -7.19
CA GLY A 266 6.95 18.61 -6.42
C GLY A 266 6.15 19.70 -5.72
N THR A 267 4.92 19.37 -5.32
CA THR A 267 4.02 20.24 -4.56
C THR A 267 4.06 19.81 -3.11
N GLN A 268 4.27 20.76 -2.20
CA GLN A 268 4.20 20.52 -0.76
C GLN A 268 2.77 20.70 -0.22
N PRO A 269 2.45 20.14 0.95
CA PRO A 269 1.16 20.35 1.59
C PRO A 269 0.79 21.82 1.86
N ASP A 270 1.78 22.70 2.06
CA ASP A 270 1.57 24.15 2.15
C ASP A 270 1.26 24.86 0.81
N GLY A 271 1.20 24.12 -0.29
CA GLY A 271 0.93 24.62 -1.64
C GLY A 271 2.16 25.18 -2.36
N THR A 272 3.33 25.24 -1.73
CA THR A 272 4.57 25.64 -2.42
C THR A 272 4.98 24.59 -3.46
N THR A 273 5.56 25.04 -4.56
CA THR A 273 5.95 24.19 -5.71
C THR A 273 7.43 24.37 -6.07
N GLY A 274 7.93 23.54 -6.98
CA GLY A 274 9.34 23.57 -7.40
C GLY A 274 10.23 22.66 -6.55
N HIS A 275 9.63 21.85 -5.69
CA HIS A 275 10.34 20.90 -4.84
C HIS A 275 10.80 19.68 -5.64
N PRO A 276 11.92 19.05 -5.24
CA PRO A 276 12.37 17.82 -5.85
C PRO A 276 11.33 16.69 -5.87
N LYS A 277 11.29 15.94 -6.96
CA LYS A 277 10.29 14.91 -7.27
C LYS A 277 10.86 13.50 -7.12
N ILE A 278 9.99 12.52 -6.93
CA ILE A 278 10.33 11.11 -7.16
C ILE A 278 10.14 10.77 -8.65
N THR A 279 10.81 9.72 -9.11
CA THR A 279 10.67 9.17 -10.48
C THR A 279 10.67 7.64 -10.46
N PRO A 280 9.67 7.00 -9.82
CA PRO A 280 9.59 5.55 -9.76
C PRO A 280 9.34 4.97 -11.17
N ASP A 281 9.76 3.72 -11.38
CA ASP A 281 9.45 2.98 -12.61
C ASP A 281 8.07 2.29 -12.52
N VAL A 282 7.53 2.08 -11.32
CA VAL A 282 6.29 1.35 -11.01
C VAL A 282 5.58 2.04 -9.84
N ILE A 283 4.26 2.10 -9.87
CA ILE A 283 3.43 2.60 -8.76
C ILE A 283 3.03 1.43 -7.86
N GLN A 284 3.18 1.64 -6.56
CA GLN A 284 2.64 0.77 -5.53
C GLN A 284 1.31 1.31 -5.00
N TRP A 285 0.40 0.41 -4.69
CA TRP A 285 -0.86 0.74 -4.02
C TRP A 285 -1.22 -0.35 -3.00
N HIS A 286 -1.82 0.02 -1.88
CA HIS A 286 -2.43 -0.93 -0.96
C HIS A 286 -3.95 -0.88 -1.06
N TRP A 287 -4.59 -2.02 -0.78
CA TRP A 287 -6.04 -2.11 -0.81
C TRP A 287 -6.57 -3.18 0.15
N TYR A 288 -7.45 -2.78 1.06
CA TYR A 288 -8.09 -3.70 1.97
C TYR A 288 -9.61 -3.70 1.76
N SER A 289 -10.28 -4.73 2.25
CA SER A 289 -11.72 -4.92 2.02
C SER A 289 -12.62 -3.74 2.44
N ASN A 290 -12.16 -2.88 3.36
CA ASN A 290 -12.84 -1.63 3.73
C ASN A 290 -12.78 -0.54 2.64
N GLY A 291 -11.80 -0.60 1.72
CA GLY A 291 -11.78 0.24 0.52
C GLY A 291 -12.93 -0.08 -0.43
N GLY A 292 -13.52 -1.28 -0.30
CA GLY A 292 -14.62 -1.75 -1.13
C GLY A 292 -14.14 -2.18 -2.51
N ASP A 293 -14.59 -1.47 -3.54
CA ASP A 293 -14.33 -1.77 -4.95
C ASP A 293 -13.39 -0.72 -5.55
N PHE A 294 -12.28 -1.16 -6.17
CA PHE A 294 -11.30 -0.28 -6.80
C PHE A 294 -11.92 0.68 -7.83
N GLU A 295 -12.92 0.24 -8.59
CA GLU A 295 -13.55 1.04 -9.64
C GLU A 295 -14.66 1.96 -9.10
N ASN A 296 -15.10 1.72 -7.86
CA ASN A 296 -16.23 2.39 -7.24
C ASN A 296 -15.94 2.82 -5.79
N ALA A 297 -14.69 3.17 -5.50
CA ALA A 297 -14.22 3.54 -4.17
C ALA A 297 -14.97 4.78 -3.67
N LEU A 298 -15.48 4.73 -2.44
CA LEU A 298 -16.22 5.85 -1.85
C LEU A 298 -15.29 6.72 -1.00
N GLY A 299 -15.12 7.97 -1.40
CA GLY A 299 -14.47 9.02 -0.62
C GLY A 299 -15.47 9.99 0.00
N LYS A 300 -14.97 10.93 0.80
CA LYS A 300 -15.76 12.00 1.40
C LYS A 300 -16.33 12.95 0.35
N THR A 301 -15.65 13.10 -0.77
CA THR A 301 -15.97 14.08 -1.81
C THR A 301 -16.50 13.46 -3.11
N GLY A 302 -16.58 12.13 -3.21
CA GLY A 302 -17.10 11.48 -4.40
C GLY A 302 -16.80 9.99 -4.49
N ARG A 303 -17.06 9.44 -5.67
CA ARG A 303 -16.72 8.06 -6.03
C ARG A 303 -15.54 8.07 -7.00
N TYR A 304 -14.60 7.15 -6.81
CA TYR A 304 -13.37 7.08 -7.58
C TYR A 304 -13.20 5.71 -8.21
N ASN A 305 -12.82 5.71 -9.49
CA ASN A 305 -12.11 4.59 -10.06
C ASN A 305 -10.61 4.81 -9.81
N VAL A 306 -10.09 4.12 -8.79
CA VAL A 306 -8.72 4.27 -8.29
C VAL A 306 -7.72 3.89 -9.36
N LEU A 307 -7.93 2.74 -10.02
CA LEU A 307 -7.02 2.22 -11.03
C LEU A 307 -7.02 3.09 -12.30
N ALA A 308 -8.18 3.58 -12.73
CA ALA A 308 -8.28 4.53 -13.83
C ALA A 308 -7.54 5.84 -13.50
N ARG A 309 -7.71 6.39 -12.30
CA ARG A 309 -6.98 7.60 -11.89
C ARG A 309 -5.48 7.39 -11.91
N LEU A 310 -4.97 6.27 -11.39
CA LEU A 310 -3.54 5.97 -11.40
C LEU A 310 -3.01 5.84 -12.83
N LYS A 311 -3.72 5.12 -13.70
CA LYS A 311 -3.38 5.00 -15.13
C LYS A 311 -3.36 6.36 -15.82
N ASP A 312 -4.44 7.13 -15.72
CA ASP A 312 -4.61 8.40 -16.44
C ASP A 312 -3.60 9.46 -15.97
N ARG A 313 -3.27 9.45 -14.68
CA ARG A 313 -2.40 10.45 -14.06
C ARG A 313 -0.92 10.17 -14.26
N TYR A 314 -0.50 8.90 -14.12
CA TYR A 314 0.92 8.53 -14.10
C TYR A 314 1.32 7.62 -15.26
N ASN A 315 0.39 6.81 -15.76
CA ASN A 315 0.58 5.85 -16.85
C ASN A 315 1.84 4.97 -16.68
N LEU A 316 2.11 4.58 -15.44
CA LEU A 316 3.14 3.62 -15.06
C LEU A 316 2.50 2.26 -14.75
N PRO A 317 3.26 1.16 -14.77
CA PRO A 317 2.79 -0.12 -14.25
C PRO A 317 2.38 0.00 -12.78
N ILE A 318 1.38 -0.76 -12.35
CA ILE A 318 0.84 -0.75 -10.99
C ILE A 318 1.05 -2.13 -10.36
N VAL A 319 1.61 -2.18 -9.16
CA VAL A 319 1.60 -3.36 -8.30
C VAL A 319 0.77 -3.05 -7.07
N VAL A 320 -0.21 -3.91 -6.75
CA VAL A 320 -0.92 -3.82 -5.48
C VAL A 320 -0.11 -4.57 -4.43
N THR A 321 0.86 -3.91 -3.80
CA THR A 321 1.87 -4.58 -2.98
C THR A 321 1.34 -5.07 -1.63
N GLU A 322 0.14 -4.64 -1.24
CA GLU A 322 -0.66 -5.26 -0.19
C GLU A 322 -2.13 -5.28 -0.60
N ILE A 323 -2.72 -6.47 -0.57
CA ILE A 323 -4.16 -6.64 -0.66
C ILE A 323 -4.68 -7.62 0.37
N GLY A 324 -5.71 -7.25 1.11
CA GLY A 324 -6.22 -8.09 2.18
C GLY A 324 -7.66 -7.83 2.60
N VAL A 325 -8.04 -8.50 3.67
CA VAL A 325 -9.34 -8.38 4.32
C VAL A 325 -9.14 -7.92 5.75
N ASN A 326 -10.10 -7.19 6.31
CA ASN A 326 -10.01 -6.86 7.73
C ASN A 326 -10.24 -8.11 8.58
N THR A 327 -9.71 -8.08 9.81
CA THR A 327 -9.81 -9.20 10.75
C THR A 327 -11.21 -9.40 11.33
N ASP A 328 -12.08 -8.40 11.23
CA ASP A 328 -13.48 -8.45 11.68
C ASP A 328 -14.45 -8.95 10.59
N ASN A 329 -13.97 -9.15 9.35
CA ASN A 329 -14.79 -9.78 8.32
C ASN A 329 -15.12 -11.24 8.67
N SER A 330 -16.39 -11.62 8.50
CA SER A 330 -16.82 -13.02 8.53
C SER A 330 -16.26 -13.82 7.34
N ASP A 331 -16.18 -15.14 7.48
CA ASP A 331 -15.75 -16.04 6.39
C ASP A 331 -16.55 -15.84 5.09
N THR A 332 -17.83 -15.50 5.21
CA THR A 332 -18.68 -15.19 4.03
C THR A 332 -18.26 -13.90 3.35
N GLN A 333 -17.95 -12.85 4.11
CA GLN A 333 -17.46 -11.58 3.54
C GLN A 333 -16.08 -11.76 2.90
N ILE A 334 -15.20 -12.56 3.52
CA ILE A 334 -13.88 -12.89 2.98
C ILE A 334 -14.01 -13.66 1.68
N ALA A 335 -14.88 -14.67 1.64
CA ALA A 335 -15.13 -15.45 0.44
C ALA A 335 -15.67 -14.60 -0.72
N ALA A 336 -16.64 -13.72 -0.43
CA ALA A 336 -17.19 -12.79 -1.41
C ALA A 336 -16.13 -11.81 -1.94
N TYR A 337 -15.27 -11.30 -1.05
CA TYR A 337 -14.18 -10.41 -1.44
C TYR A 337 -13.15 -11.11 -2.34
N ILE A 338 -12.65 -12.29 -1.96
CA ILE A 338 -11.68 -13.04 -2.78
C ILE A 338 -12.27 -13.39 -4.15
N ALA A 339 -13.52 -13.90 -4.19
CA ALA A 339 -14.17 -14.31 -5.42
C ALA A 339 -14.41 -13.15 -6.40
N LYS A 340 -14.57 -11.92 -5.89
CA LYS A 340 -14.71 -10.72 -6.69
C LYS A 340 -13.36 -10.13 -7.10
N THR A 341 -12.51 -9.84 -6.10
CA THR A 341 -11.36 -8.96 -6.26
C THR A 341 -10.20 -9.60 -7.02
N ILE A 342 -9.99 -10.92 -6.89
CA ILE A 342 -8.88 -11.59 -7.60
C ILE A 342 -9.10 -11.60 -9.11
N PRO A 343 -10.28 -11.99 -9.65
CA PRO A 343 -10.57 -11.83 -11.07
C PRO A 343 -10.49 -10.38 -11.56
N GLU A 344 -10.96 -9.41 -10.76
CA GLU A 344 -10.90 -7.99 -11.11
C GLU A 344 -9.46 -7.48 -11.27
N LEU A 345 -8.55 -7.87 -10.37
CA LEU A 345 -7.13 -7.52 -10.50
C LEU A 345 -6.51 -8.13 -11.76
N VAL A 346 -6.85 -9.37 -12.11
CA VAL A 346 -6.35 -10.00 -13.33
C VAL A 346 -6.88 -9.27 -14.57
N ALA A 347 -8.16 -8.90 -14.60
CA ALA A 347 -8.74 -8.10 -15.69
C ALA A 347 -8.12 -6.69 -15.76
N ALA A 348 -7.73 -6.12 -14.61
CA ALA A 348 -7.07 -4.83 -14.52
C ALA A 348 -5.69 -4.78 -15.19
N LYS A 349 -5.08 -5.93 -15.55
CA LYS A 349 -3.84 -5.97 -16.34
C LYS A 349 -4.01 -5.24 -17.68
N ALA A 350 -5.05 -5.61 -18.43
CA ALA A 350 -5.33 -5.03 -19.74
C ALA A 350 -5.97 -3.63 -19.61
N ALA A 351 -6.78 -3.41 -18.58
CA ALA A 351 -7.50 -2.15 -18.41
C ALA A 351 -6.64 -1.01 -17.84
N TYR A 352 -5.76 -1.30 -16.87
CA TYR A 352 -5.13 -0.29 -16.01
C TYR A 352 -3.62 -0.42 -15.82
N ASN A 353 -2.95 -1.32 -16.55
CA ASN A 353 -1.52 -1.63 -16.37
C ASN A 353 -1.18 -2.23 -14.99
N VAL A 354 -2.12 -2.96 -14.37
CA VAL A 354 -1.80 -3.74 -13.16
C VAL A 354 -0.92 -4.92 -13.55
N ILE A 355 0.24 -5.05 -12.93
CA ILE A 355 1.26 -6.06 -13.27
C ILE A 355 1.49 -7.10 -12.17
N GLY A 356 0.80 -6.97 -11.03
CA GLY A 356 0.75 -7.99 -9.99
C GLY A 356 0.14 -7.48 -8.69
N PHE A 357 -0.04 -8.39 -7.74
CA PHE A 357 -0.42 -8.07 -6.37
C PHE A 357 0.27 -9.00 -5.35
N ASN A 358 0.35 -8.57 -4.10
CA ASN A 358 0.74 -9.43 -2.98
C ASN A 358 -0.36 -9.45 -1.91
N TRP A 359 -0.86 -10.63 -1.58
CA TRP A 359 -1.86 -10.79 -0.53
C TRP A 359 -1.24 -10.55 0.85
N TYR A 360 -1.87 -9.71 1.67
CA TYR A 360 -1.55 -9.54 3.09
C TYR A 360 -2.41 -10.48 3.93
N GLU A 361 -1.88 -11.58 4.45
CA GLU A 361 -0.49 -12.06 4.39
C GLU A 361 -0.45 -13.61 4.37
N LEU A 362 0.73 -14.24 4.41
CA LEU A 362 0.83 -15.70 4.35
C LEU A 362 0.35 -16.36 5.64
N TYR A 363 0.90 -15.97 6.80
CA TYR A 363 0.57 -16.52 8.11
C TYR A 363 -0.06 -15.45 8.99
N ASP A 364 -1.00 -15.85 9.86
CA ASP A 364 -1.37 -14.99 10.99
C ASP A 364 -0.14 -14.74 11.85
N ASP A 365 0.08 -13.50 12.25
CA ASP A 365 1.24 -13.10 13.04
C ASP A 365 0.86 -12.14 14.19
N ARG A 366 1.81 -11.34 14.68
CA ARG A 366 1.57 -10.35 15.74
C ARG A 366 0.65 -9.20 15.30
N SER A 367 0.52 -8.95 14.00
CA SER A 367 -0.34 -7.92 13.42
C SER A 367 -1.82 -8.31 13.49
N GLY A 368 -2.13 -9.61 13.44
CA GLY A 368 -3.48 -10.14 13.58
C GLY A 368 -3.76 -11.36 12.72
N ALA A 369 -5.05 -11.70 12.61
CA ALA A 369 -5.53 -12.88 11.90
C ALA A 369 -5.74 -12.66 10.38
N TYR A 370 -4.80 -11.96 9.73
CA TYR A 370 -4.86 -11.60 8.31
C TYR A 370 -4.48 -12.75 7.37
N GLY A 371 -3.63 -13.65 7.85
CA GLY A 371 -3.01 -14.74 7.09
C GLY A 371 -3.97 -15.65 6.34
N LEU A 372 -3.49 -16.22 5.24
CA LEU A 372 -4.10 -17.37 4.57
C LEU A 372 -3.95 -18.66 5.40
N LEU A 373 -2.89 -18.73 6.20
CA LEU A 373 -2.63 -19.78 7.17
C LEU A 373 -2.62 -19.21 8.59
N THR A 374 -2.81 -20.06 9.60
CA THR A 374 -2.65 -19.69 11.00
C THR A 374 -1.17 -19.45 11.35
N ASN A 375 -0.92 -18.91 12.54
CA ASN A 375 0.42 -18.78 13.13
C ASN A 375 1.12 -20.13 13.44
N SER A 376 0.41 -21.25 13.27
CA SER A 376 0.89 -22.63 13.35
C SER A 376 0.92 -23.32 11.98
N ALA A 377 0.89 -22.52 10.91
CA ALA A 377 0.93 -22.94 9.52
C ALA A 377 -0.21 -23.90 9.10
N GLN A 378 -1.38 -23.81 9.75
CA GLN A 378 -2.57 -24.56 9.32
C GLN A 378 -3.36 -23.74 8.30
N GLU A 379 -3.84 -24.38 7.24
CA GLU A 379 -4.66 -23.72 6.23
C GLU A 379 -5.96 -23.19 6.84
N LYS A 380 -6.28 -21.91 6.58
CA LYS A 380 -7.61 -21.34 6.88
C LYS A 380 -8.53 -21.57 5.67
N PRO A 381 -9.87 -21.49 5.82
CA PRO A 381 -10.79 -21.62 4.69
C PRO A 381 -10.45 -20.72 3.49
N ARG A 382 -9.94 -19.51 3.75
CA ARG A 382 -9.50 -18.56 2.72
C ARG A 382 -8.30 -19.02 1.89
N TYR A 383 -7.46 -19.94 2.37
CA TYR A 383 -6.37 -20.52 1.59
C TYR A 383 -6.90 -21.29 0.37
N GLY A 384 -7.89 -22.17 0.61
CA GLY A 384 -8.54 -22.95 -0.46
C GLY A 384 -9.30 -22.06 -1.45
N LEU A 385 -9.96 -21.00 -0.96
CA LEU A 385 -10.66 -20.02 -1.79
C LEU A 385 -9.70 -19.25 -2.69
N MET A 386 -8.57 -18.79 -2.13
CA MET A 386 -7.53 -18.09 -2.88
C MET A 386 -6.96 -18.98 -3.98
N ARG A 387 -6.61 -20.24 -3.66
CA ARG A 387 -6.13 -21.23 -4.64
C ARG A 387 -7.12 -21.40 -5.80
N ALA A 388 -8.41 -21.54 -5.49
CA ALA A 388 -9.45 -21.69 -6.52
C ALA A 388 -9.60 -20.42 -7.39
N ALA A 389 -9.56 -19.23 -6.77
CA ALA A 389 -9.65 -17.96 -7.48
C ALA A 389 -8.46 -17.75 -8.43
N ILE A 390 -7.23 -18.05 -7.99
CA ILE A 390 -6.03 -17.97 -8.83
C ILE A 390 -6.13 -18.96 -9.99
N ALA A 391 -6.46 -20.23 -9.71
CA ALA A 391 -6.58 -21.24 -10.75
C ALA A 391 -7.64 -20.89 -11.81
N GLY A 392 -8.74 -20.24 -11.41
CA GLY A 392 -9.77 -19.78 -12.33
C GLY A 392 -9.42 -18.51 -13.12
N ALA A 393 -8.42 -17.75 -12.67
CA ALA A 393 -8.03 -16.49 -13.29
C ALA A 393 -6.85 -16.63 -14.28
N VAL A 394 -6.13 -17.75 -14.25
CA VAL A 394 -5.13 -18.08 -15.27
C VAL A 394 -5.87 -18.62 -16.52
N PRO A 395 -5.77 -17.96 -17.69
CA PRO A 395 -6.32 -18.53 -18.92
C PRO A 395 -5.69 -19.90 -19.21
N ASN A 396 -6.52 -20.91 -19.49
CA ASN A 396 -6.07 -22.25 -19.89
C ASN A 396 -5.25 -22.24 -21.18
#